data_AF-A0A1G6Z2M0-F1
#
_entry.id   AF-A0A1G6Z2M0-F1
#
_cell.length_a   1.000
_cell.length_b   1.000
_cell.length_c   1.000
_cell.angle_alpha   90.00
_cell.angle_beta   90.00
_cell.angle_gamma   90.00
#
_symmetry.space_group_name_H-M   'P 1'
#
loop_
_entity.id
_entity.type
_entity.pdbx_description
1 polymer ?
#
loop_
_entity_poly.entity_id
_entity_poly.type
_entity_poly.pdbx_seq_one_letter_code
_entity_poly.pdbx_strand_id
1 'polypeptide(L)'
;MKKRRLHPQCELFDDPLHDPTQERQARLLLDQLLAEAKLYAKGPALMGLLDFVSRLRTVAPFNALLLHIQRPGVTYVASQSDWVRQFDRRLTSEARPLLVLHPFGPIALVYDILDTEGPSLPDGVLNFTAAGVMEDDVYAQVRARVEALGIELVHHDVGDRQAGHIQRRANDPRQADRPPYVVRLNRLHRTAVRFSTLVHELGHLFLGHLGEDARLGIEDRRHVPLPQRELEAEMAAYVICMRNGIRPNSASYLAQHVDQNLCTEHLDLYRILRAVARLEDILGLARRSTFQPMAQQSLPLKGGGLGPIRHPQLRLPRLPHLGSLGGKPPPKIN
;
A
#
# COMPACT_ATOMS: atom_id res chain seq x y z
N MET A 1 6.45 13.71 -52.56
CA MET A 1 5.71 12.69 -51.78
C MET A 1 6.70 11.82 -51.03
N LYS A 2 6.87 12.01 -49.71
CA LYS A 2 7.76 11.20 -48.85
C LYS A 2 6.90 10.50 -47.80
N LYS A 3 6.89 9.17 -47.82
CA LYS A 3 6.23 8.32 -46.80
C LYS A 3 7.00 8.41 -45.48
N ARG A 4 6.35 8.85 -44.40
CA ARG A 4 6.83 8.68 -43.02
C ARG A 4 6.30 7.34 -42.49
N ARG A 5 7.20 6.53 -41.93
CA ARG A 5 6.89 5.29 -41.21
C ARG A 5 6.22 5.66 -39.88
N LEU A 6 5.07 5.04 -39.60
CA LEU A 6 4.43 5.03 -38.29
C LEU A 6 4.99 3.82 -37.50
N HIS A 7 5.40 4.07 -36.26
CA HIS A 7 5.73 3.04 -35.27
C HIS A 7 4.45 2.31 -34.81
N PRO A 8 4.50 0.98 -34.57
CA PRO A 8 3.42 0.28 -33.89
C PRO A 8 3.70 0.28 -32.38
N GLN A 9 2.79 0.81 -31.58
CA GLN A 9 2.77 0.63 -30.13
C GLN A 9 1.31 0.55 -29.67
N CYS A 10 1.04 -0.35 -28.73
CA CYS A 10 -0.25 -0.69 -28.11
C CYS A 10 -1.19 -1.64 -28.86
N GLU A 11 -0.78 -2.89 -29.06
CA GLU A 11 -1.68 -4.04 -29.03
C GLU A 11 -0.92 -5.24 -28.45
N LEU A 12 -0.92 -5.40 -27.12
CA LEU A 12 -0.51 -6.60 -26.40
C LEU A 12 -0.97 -6.38 -24.95
N PHE A 13 -1.63 -7.38 -24.35
CA PHE A 13 -2.31 -7.38 -23.04
C PHE A 13 -3.83 -7.13 -23.03
N ASP A 14 -4.57 -7.80 -23.91
CA ASP A 14 -5.91 -8.29 -23.55
C ASP A 14 -5.80 -9.82 -23.36
N ASP A 15 -5.63 -10.25 -22.10
CA ASP A 15 -5.77 -11.67 -21.74
C ASP A 15 -7.27 -11.98 -21.58
N PRO A 16 -7.87 -12.85 -22.41
CA PRO A 16 -9.33 -13.08 -22.43
C PRO A 16 -9.92 -13.74 -21.17
N LEU A 17 -9.08 -14.10 -20.19
CA LEU A 17 -9.49 -14.72 -18.92
C LEU A 17 -9.43 -13.75 -17.72
N HIS A 18 -9.06 -12.48 -17.92
CA HIS A 18 -9.07 -11.48 -16.85
C HIS A 18 -10.52 -11.03 -16.59
N ASP A 19 -11.16 -11.60 -15.57
CA ASP A 19 -12.45 -11.11 -15.08
C ASP A 19 -12.21 -9.99 -14.04
N PRO A 20 -12.39 -8.69 -14.41
CA PRO A 20 -12.25 -7.58 -13.48
C PRO A 20 -13.23 -7.67 -12.29
N THR A 21 -14.26 -8.50 -12.39
CA THR A 21 -15.26 -8.73 -11.33
C THR A 21 -14.70 -9.59 -10.20
N GLN A 22 -13.90 -10.63 -10.51
CA GLN A 22 -13.26 -11.46 -9.49
C GLN A 22 -12.17 -10.70 -8.73
N GLU A 23 -11.40 -9.87 -9.43
CA GLU A 23 -10.41 -9.00 -8.80
C GLU A 23 -11.09 -8.00 -7.85
N ARG A 24 -12.21 -7.40 -8.28
CA ARG A 24 -13.02 -6.51 -7.44
C ARG A 24 -13.57 -7.23 -6.21
N GLN A 25 -14.02 -8.48 -6.34
CA GLN A 25 -14.53 -9.29 -5.23
C GLN A 25 -13.44 -9.68 -4.23
N ALA A 26 -12.26 -10.12 -4.70
CA ALA A 26 -11.13 -10.44 -3.81
C ALA A 26 -10.65 -9.21 -3.02
N ARG A 27 -10.70 -8.03 -3.65
CA ARG A 27 -10.36 -6.75 -3.01
C ARG A 27 -11.40 -6.33 -1.98
N LEU A 28 -12.70 -6.41 -2.31
CA LEU A 28 -13.79 -6.15 -1.36
C LEU A 28 -13.76 -7.09 -0.14
N LEU A 29 -13.42 -8.36 -0.35
CA LEU A 29 -13.27 -9.33 0.74
C LEU A 29 -12.11 -8.95 1.66
N LEU A 30 -10.99 -8.51 1.10
CA LEU A 30 -9.83 -8.07 1.87
C LEU A 30 -10.13 -6.78 2.65
N ASP A 31 -10.92 -5.88 2.07
CA ASP A 31 -11.41 -4.66 2.75
C ASP A 31 -12.31 -5.02 3.92
N GLN A 32 -13.21 -5.98 3.72
CA GLN A 32 -14.08 -6.49 4.77
C GLN A 32 -13.26 -7.13 5.91
N LEU A 33 -12.24 -7.92 5.58
CA LEU A 33 -11.35 -8.52 6.59
C LEU A 33 -10.56 -7.47 7.37
N LEU A 34 -10.08 -6.41 6.71
CA LEU A 34 -9.37 -5.31 7.35
C LEU A 34 -10.29 -4.50 8.29
N ALA A 35 -11.51 -4.23 7.85
CA ALA A 35 -12.52 -3.51 8.62
C ALA A 35 -12.99 -4.34 9.84
N GLU A 36 -13.26 -5.63 9.64
CA GLU A 36 -13.70 -6.55 10.69
C GLU A 36 -12.63 -6.76 11.77
N ALA A 37 -11.35 -6.80 11.38
CA ALA A 37 -10.27 -7.04 12.33
C ALA A 37 -10.00 -5.85 13.27
N LYS A 38 -10.58 -4.66 13.00
CA LYS A 38 -10.42 -3.42 13.81
C LYS A 38 -8.95 -3.07 14.16
N LEU A 39 -7.99 -3.55 13.37
CA LEU A 39 -6.56 -3.51 13.70
C LEU A 39 -6.02 -2.07 13.86
N TYR A 40 -6.64 -1.12 13.16
CA TYR A 40 -6.21 0.28 13.11
C TYR A 40 -7.27 1.24 13.68
N ALA A 41 -8.11 0.74 14.59
CA ALA A 41 -9.24 1.49 15.15
C ALA A 41 -8.85 2.73 15.99
N LYS A 42 -7.56 2.89 16.34
CA LYS A 42 -7.05 3.94 17.24
C LYS A 42 -5.92 4.74 16.58
N GLY A 43 -5.77 6.01 16.99
CA GLY A 43 -4.82 6.97 16.41
C GLY A 43 -3.38 6.46 16.36
N PRO A 44 -2.82 5.96 17.49
CA PRO A 44 -1.45 5.45 17.50
C PRO A 44 -1.21 4.25 16.58
N ALA A 45 -2.19 3.34 16.48
CA ALA A 45 -2.08 2.16 15.62
C ALA A 45 -2.14 2.55 14.14
N LEU A 46 -3.06 3.47 13.79
CA LEU A 46 -3.15 4.01 12.44
C LEU A 46 -1.87 4.74 12.03
N MET A 47 -1.34 5.60 12.91
CA MET A 47 -0.08 6.31 12.64
C MET A 47 1.09 5.34 12.48
N GLY A 48 1.20 4.32 13.34
CA GLY A 48 2.21 3.26 13.19
C GLY A 48 2.12 2.52 11.85
N LEU A 49 0.90 2.27 11.37
CA LEU A 49 0.67 1.71 10.03
C LEU A 49 1.12 2.68 8.92
N LEU A 50 0.68 3.94 8.95
CA LEU A 50 1.04 4.91 7.91
C LEU A 50 2.55 5.13 7.85
N ASP A 51 3.20 5.18 9.01
CA ASP A 51 4.65 5.21 9.15
C ASP A 51 5.31 3.98 8.52
N PHE A 52 4.79 2.79 8.77
CA PHE A 52 5.29 1.54 8.19
C PHE A 52 5.15 1.53 6.66
N VAL A 53 3.95 1.83 6.15
CA VAL A 53 3.67 1.92 4.71
C VAL A 53 4.56 2.95 4.03
N SER A 54 4.87 4.04 4.72
CA SER A 54 5.71 5.11 4.19
C SER A 54 7.19 4.75 4.13
N ARG A 55 7.66 3.83 4.99
CA ARG A 55 9.05 3.34 4.97
C ARG A 55 9.30 2.38 3.81
N LEU A 56 8.38 1.47 3.51
CA LEU A 56 8.53 0.49 2.40
C LEU A 56 8.30 1.12 1.01
N ARG A 57 9.15 2.05 0.60
CA ARG A 57 9.01 2.83 -0.65
C ARG A 57 9.12 1.99 -1.93
N THR A 58 9.86 0.88 -1.88
CA THR A 58 10.01 -0.06 -2.99
C THR A 58 8.79 -0.95 -3.18
N VAL A 59 7.90 -0.99 -2.19
CA VAL A 59 6.67 -1.77 -2.18
C VAL A 59 5.48 -0.84 -2.45
N ALA A 60 4.49 -1.34 -3.19
CA ALA A 60 3.24 -0.62 -3.40
C ALA A 60 2.53 -0.40 -2.04
N PRO A 61 1.92 0.77 -1.78
CA PRO A 61 1.37 1.12 -0.46
C PRO A 61 0.44 0.06 0.13
N PHE A 62 -0.45 -0.53 -0.68
CA PHE A 62 -1.34 -1.59 -0.21
C PHE A 62 -0.63 -2.92 0.10
N ASN A 63 0.38 -3.29 -0.69
CA ASN A 63 1.23 -4.44 -0.37
C ASN A 63 2.03 -4.21 0.92
N ALA A 64 2.43 -2.97 1.20
CA ALA A 64 3.05 -2.64 2.48
C ALA A 64 2.08 -2.84 3.66
N LEU A 65 0.79 -2.48 3.52
CA LEU A 65 -0.22 -2.83 4.52
C LEU A 65 -0.34 -4.35 4.72
N LEU A 66 -0.38 -5.13 3.64
CA LEU A 66 -0.42 -6.60 3.73
C LEU A 66 0.78 -7.19 4.46
N LEU A 67 1.97 -6.65 4.20
CA LEU A 67 3.20 -7.06 4.89
C LEU A 67 3.18 -6.67 6.35
N HIS A 68 2.63 -5.49 6.69
CA HIS A 68 2.50 -5.04 8.08
C HIS A 68 1.65 -6.02 8.90
N ILE A 69 0.56 -6.52 8.33
CA ILE A 69 -0.35 -7.48 8.99
C ILE A 69 0.33 -8.83 9.20
N GLN A 70 1.09 -9.30 8.21
CA GLN A 70 1.76 -10.61 8.29
C GLN A 70 3.01 -10.57 9.17
N ARG A 71 3.80 -9.49 9.09
CA ARG A 71 5.04 -9.29 9.83
C ARG A 71 5.31 -7.79 10.04
N PRO A 72 4.85 -7.20 11.16
CA PRO A 72 4.97 -5.76 11.44
C PRO A 72 6.41 -5.21 11.48
N GLY A 73 7.40 -6.09 11.68
CA GLY A 73 8.82 -5.74 11.77
C GLY A 73 9.60 -5.85 10.47
N VAL A 74 8.96 -6.14 9.33
CA VAL A 74 9.66 -6.25 8.04
C VAL A 74 10.33 -4.92 7.70
N THR A 75 11.61 -4.97 7.33
CA THR A 75 12.37 -3.79 6.92
C THR A 75 12.58 -3.78 5.42
N TYR A 76 12.86 -4.94 4.84
CA TYR A 76 13.06 -5.09 3.40
C TYR A 76 12.52 -6.44 2.94
N VAL A 77 11.84 -6.43 1.80
CA VAL A 77 11.33 -7.66 1.17
C VAL A 77 11.70 -7.69 -0.30
N ALA A 78 11.99 -8.89 -0.80
CA ALA A 78 12.21 -9.13 -2.22
C ALA A 78 11.73 -10.54 -2.60
N SER A 79 11.57 -10.79 -3.90
CA SER A 79 11.33 -12.15 -4.38
C SER A 79 12.58 -13.02 -4.14
N GLN A 80 12.42 -14.34 -4.09
CA GLN A 80 13.56 -15.26 -4.04
C GLN A 80 14.56 -14.99 -5.18
N SER A 81 14.04 -14.69 -6.37
CA SER A 81 14.88 -14.41 -7.54
C SER A 81 15.68 -13.12 -7.40
N ASP A 82 15.11 -12.08 -6.78
CA ASP A 82 15.78 -10.80 -6.57
C ASP A 82 16.84 -10.90 -5.47
N TRP A 83 16.55 -11.66 -4.40
CA TRP A 83 17.55 -11.95 -3.37
C TRP A 83 18.82 -12.56 -3.96
N VAL A 84 18.67 -13.52 -4.88
CA VAL A 84 19.81 -14.14 -5.55
C VAL A 84 20.46 -13.19 -6.56
N ARG A 85 19.68 -12.57 -7.44
CA ARG A 85 20.21 -11.82 -8.59
C ARG A 85 20.77 -10.45 -8.24
N GLN A 86 20.14 -9.74 -7.30
CA GLN A 86 20.47 -8.35 -6.98
C GLN A 86 21.34 -8.23 -5.75
N PHE A 87 21.25 -9.17 -4.82
CA PHE A 87 21.89 -9.07 -3.50
C PHE A 87 22.84 -10.22 -3.17
N ASP A 88 22.95 -11.24 -4.03
CA ASP A 88 23.74 -12.45 -3.79
C ASP A 88 23.40 -13.12 -2.44
N ARG A 89 22.10 -13.13 -2.10
CA ARG A 89 21.54 -13.75 -0.90
C ARG A 89 20.69 -14.95 -1.26
N ARG A 90 20.63 -15.93 -0.36
CA ARG A 90 19.84 -17.17 -0.50
C ARG A 90 18.88 -17.30 0.66
N LEU A 91 17.76 -17.95 0.45
CA LEU A 91 16.80 -18.22 1.53
C LEU A 91 17.38 -19.22 2.52
N THR A 92 17.07 -19.02 3.80
CA THR A 92 17.39 -19.99 4.88
C THR A 92 16.43 -21.18 4.82
N SER A 93 16.74 -22.26 5.55
CA SER A 93 15.84 -23.42 5.66
C SER A 93 14.52 -23.09 6.37
N GLU A 94 14.53 -22.06 7.23
CA GLU A 94 13.39 -21.62 8.02
C GLU A 94 12.64 -20.43 7.40
N ALA A 95 12.99 -20.05 6.16
CA ALA A 95 12.43 -18.89 5.47
C ALA A 95 10.90 -18.99 5.36
N ARG A 96 10.20 -17.98 5.88
CA ARG A 96 8.73 -17.95 5.82
C ARG A 96 8.27 -17.00 4.70
N PRO A 97 7.53 -17.50 3.69
CA PRO A 97 7.04 -16.65 2.63
C PRO A 97 5.97 -15.68 3.14
N LEU A 98 6.01 -14.44 2.63
CA LEU A 98 5.00 -13.41 2.84
C LEU A 98 4.24 -13.17 1.53
N LEU A 99 2.93 -12.95 1.64
CA LEU A 99 2.03 -12.78 0.51
C LEU A 99 1.89 -11.30 0.13
N VAL A 100 2.02 -11.00 -1.16
CA VAL A 100 1.72 -9.68 -1.73
C VAL A 100 0.85 -9.82 -2.97
N LEU A 101 0.11 -8.78 -3.33
CA LEU A 101 -0.62 -8.76 -4.60
C LEU A 101 0.35 -8.49 -5.76
N HIS A 102 0.17 -9.22 -6.86
CA HIS A 102 0.93 -9.00 -8.08
C HIS A 102 0.10 -8.14 -9.06
N PRO A 103 0.67 -7.16 -9.77
CA PRO A 103 -0.05 -6.45 -10.84
C PRO A 103 -0.60 -7.45 -11.87
N PHE A 104 -1.91 -7.46 -12.10
CA PHE A 104 -2.56 -8.37 -13.06
C PHE A 104 -2.40 -9.88 -12.74
N GLY A 105 -2.12 -10.24 -11.48
CA GLY A 105 -2.00 -11.63 -11.04
C GLY A 105 -2.58 -11.83 -9.63
N PRO A 106 -2.88 -13.08 -9.21
CA PRO A 106 -3.60 -13.31 -7.97
C PRO A 106 -2.78 -12.96 -6.72
N ILE A 107 -1.56 -13.50 -6.60
CA ILE A 107 -0.65 -13.29 -5.46
C ILE A 107 0.80 -13.60 -5.87
N ALA A 108 1.78 -13.01 -5.19
CA ALA A 108 3.20 -13.33 -5.28
C ALA A 108 3.82 -13.54 -3.89
N LEU A 109 4.93 -14.29 -3.84
CA LEU A 109 5.69 -14.56 -2.62
C LEU A 109 6.90 -13.64 -2.54
N VAL A 110 7.09 -13.04 -1.37
CA VAL A 110 8.29 -12.28 -1.02
C VAL A 110 8.85 -12.79 0.31
N TYR A 111 10.12 -12.50 0.55
CA TYR A 111 10.86 -12.95 1.72
C TYR A 111 11.55 -11.76 2.37
N ASP A 112 11.58 -11.75 3.70
CA ASP A 112 12.28 -10.75 4.50
C ASP A 112 13.80 -10.92 4.37
N ILE A 113 14.55 -9.86 4.65
CA ILE A 113 16.01 -9.96 4.78
C ILE A 113 16.41 -10.98 5.84
N LEU A 114 15.63 -11.09 6.93
CA LEU A 114 15.86 -12.06 8.01
C LEU A 114 15.62 -13.51 7.59
N ASP A 115 14.88 -13.75 6.50
CA ASP A 115 14.66 -15.09 5.92
C ASP A 115 15.80 -15.47 4.95
N THR A 116 16.89 -14.71 4.88
CA THR A 116 17.98 -14.92 3.93
C THR A 116 19.36 -14.93 4.60
N GLU A 117 20.29 -15.64 3.99
CA GLU A 117 21.72 -15.68 4.32
C GLU A 117 22.53 -15.09 3.15
N GLY A 118 23.61 -14.38 3.46
CA GLY A 118 24.50 -13.77 2.47
C GLY A 118 25.10 -12.43 2.91
N PRO A 119 25.71 -11.67 1.98
CA PRO A 119 26.35 -10.39 2.26
C PRO A 119 25.36 -9.34 2.78
N SER A 120 25.82 -8.45 3.65
CA SER A 120 25.02 -7.30 4.10
C SER A 120 24.52 -6.48 2.89
N LEU A 121 23.31 -5.94 2.99
CA LEU A 121 22.76 -5.09 1.94
C LEU A 121 23.61 -3.82 1.77
N PRO A 122 23.76 -3.31 0.53
CA PRO A 122 24.46 -2.04 0.29
C PRO A 122 23.88 -0.87 1.09
N ASP A 123 24.74 0.05 1.50
CA ASP A 123 24.35 1.31 2.14
C ASP A 123 23.37 2.06 1.22
N GLY A 124 22.19 2.43 1.74
CA GLY A 124 21.12 3.04 0.93
C GLY A 124 19.91 2.14 0.68
N VAL A 125 20.08 0.80 0.67
CA VAL A 125 18.96 -0.13 0.46
C VAL A 125 18.06 -0.20 1.70
N LEU A 126 18.67 -0.15 2.89
CA LEU A 126 17.98 -0.06 4.19
C LEU A 126 17.85 1.38 4.70
N ASN A 127 18.61 2.32 4.13
CA ASN A 127 18.52 3.72 4.54
C ASN A 127 17.30 4.35 3.86
N PHE A 128 16.16 4.21 4.52
CA PHE A 128 14.92 4.93 4.22
C PHE A 128 15.01 6.44 4.51
N THR A 129 16.21 7.01 4.49
CA THR A 129 16.48 8.39 4.89
C THR A 129 15.80 9.34 3.93
N ALA A 130 14.67 9.84 4.39
CA ALA A 130 14.02 11.07 3.96
C ALA A 130 15.02 12.23 4.04
N ALA A 131 15.78 12.47 2.96
CA ALA A 131 16.42 13.76 2.74
C ALA A 131 15.30 14.74 2.40
N GLY A 132 14.89 15.52 3.40
CA GLY A 132 13.65 16.29 3.43
C GLY A 132 13.62 17.55 2.57
N VAL A 133 14.10 17.47 1.35
CA VAL A 133 14.00 18.55 0.36
C VAL A 133 13.25 18.00 -0.85
N MET A 134 12.06 18.55 -1.08
CA MET A 134 11.44 18.45 -2.40
C MET A 134 12.24 19.36 -3.32
N GLU A 135 13.11 18.77 -4.13
CA GLU A 135 13.89 19.51 -5.12
C GLU A 135 12.94 20.19 -6.12
N ASP A 136 13.26 21.44 -6.48
CA ASP A 136 12.40 22.25 -7.36
C ASP A 136 12.19 21.59 -8.74
N ASP A 137 13.20 20.86 -9.24
CA ASP A 137 13.11 20.11 -10.49
C ASP A 137 12.12 18.94 -10.41
N VAL A 138 12.09 18.22 -9.27
CA VAL A 138 11.13 17.14 -9.04
C VAL A 138 9.73 17.73 -8.95
N TYR A 139 9.57 18.85 -8.24
CA TYR A 139 8.28 19.55 -8.16
C TYR A 139 7.81 20.06 -9.53
N ALA A 140 8.71 20.57 -10.37
CA ALA A 140 8.38 20.99 -11.73
C ALA A 140 7.88 19.82 -12.59
N GLN A 141 8.51 18.65 -12.49
CA GLN A 141 8.04 17.44 -13.17
C GLN A 141 6.67 16.98 -12.68
N VAL A 142 6.44 17.01 -11.35
CA VAL A 142 5.14 16.73 -10.74
C VAL A 142 4.08 17.68 -11.31
N ARG A 143 4.37 18.98 -11.37
CA ARG A 143 3.46 19.98 -11.92
C ARG A 143 3.10 19.69 -13.38
N ALA A 144 4.09 19.43 -14.23
CA ALA A 144 3.86 19.12 -15.64
C ALA A 144 2.96 17.88 -15.83
N ARG A 145 3.14 16.86 -14.98
CA ARG A 145 2.29 15.65 -14.99
C ARG A 145 0.87 15.94 -14.54
N VAL A 146 0.69 16.79 -13.53
CA VAL A 146 -0.65 17.22 -13.08
C VAL A 146 -1.37 18.02 -14.18
N GLU A 147 -0.68 18.95 -14.82
CA GLU A 147 -1.22 19.74 -15.94
C GLU A 147 -1.62 18.84 -17.12
N ALA A 148 -0.84 17.81 -17.42
CA ALA A 148 -1.16 16.80 -18.45
C ALA A 148 -2.42 15.95 -18.13
N LEU A 149 -2.88 15.91 -16.87
CA LEU A 149 -4.15 15.28 -16.50
C LEU A 149 -5.36 16.17 -16.75
N GLY A 150 -5.18 17.39 -17.27
CA GLY A 150 -6.27 18.37 -17.36
C GLY A 150 -6.59 18.99 -16.00
N ILE A 151 -5.57 19.23 -15.17
CA ILE A 151 -5.69 19.94 -13.90
C ILE A 151 -4.86 21.22 -13.98
N GLU A 152 -5.52 22.37 -13.94
CA GLU A 152 -4.84 23.67 -13.96
C GLU A 152 -4.27 24.01 -12.58
N LEU A 153 -3.00 24.39 -12.53
CA LEU A 153 -2.34 24.83 -11.30
C LEU A 153 -2.23 26.36 -11.29
N VAL A 154 -2.97 27.00 -10.40
CA VAL A 154 -2.97 28.46 -10.25
C VAL A 154 -2.33 28.86 -8.93
N HIS A 155 -1.42 29.83 -8.99
CA HIS A 155 -0.77 30.39 -7.81
C HIS A 155 -1.43 31.72 -7.43
N HIS A 156 -1.88 31.86 -6.19
CA HIS A 156 -2.55 33.08 -5.71
C HIS A 156 -1.79 33.77 -4.57
N ASP A 157 -1.95 35.10 -4.47
CA ASP A 157 -1.59 35.91 -3.30
C ASP A 157 -2.81 35.94 -2.37
N VAL A 158 -2.91 34.98 -1.47
CA VAL A 158 -3.91 35.02 -0.40
C VAL A 158 -3.18 34.85 0.92
N GLY A 159 -3.67 35.50 1.98
CA GLY A 159 -3.04 35.46 3.30
C GLY A 159 -2.82 34.02 3.81
N ASP A 160 -1.87 33.87 4.74
CA ASP A 160 -1.29 32.63 5.30
C ASP A 160 -2.28 31.49 5.66
N ARG A 161 -3.58 31.78 5.83
CA ARG A 161 -4.61 30.83 6.31
C ARG A 161 -5.34 30.03 5.22
N GLN A 162 -5.06 30.23 3.93
CA GLN A 162 -5.58 29.39 2.86
C GLN A 162 -4.41 28.70 2.13
N ALA A 163 -4.13 27.44 2.48
CA ALA A 163 -3.00 26.69 1.93
C ALA A 163 -3.23 26.29 0.46
N GLY A 164 -4.44 25.82 0.14
CA GLY A 164 -4.88 25.50 -1.22
C GLY A 164 -6.34 25.04 -1.27
N HIS A 165 -6.85 24.85 -2.49
CA HIS A 165 -8.19 24.29 -2.74
C HIS A 165 -8.30 23.78 -4.18
N ILE A 166 -8.80 22.56 -4.36
CA ILE A 166 -9.20 22.00 -5.65
C ILE A 166 -10.69 22.22 -5.93
N GLN A 167 -11.00 22.57 -7.17
CA GLN A 167 -12.37 22.73 -7.62
C GLN A 167 -12.57 22.10 -8.99
N ARG A 168 -13.68 21.38 -9.15
CA ARG A 168 -14.19 21.00 -10.47
C ARG A 168 -14.85 22.23 -11.11
N ARG A 169 -14.43 22.59 -12.32
CA ARG A 169 -15.05 23.67 -13.09
C ARG A 169 -16.42 23.22 -13.58
N ALA A 170 -17.35 24.17 -13.71
CA ALA A 170 -18.63 23.93 -14.35
C ALA A 170 -18.39 23.54 -15.81
N ASN A 171 -19.18 22.59 -16.32
CA ASN A 171 -19.13 22.21 -17.73
C ASN A 171 -19.79 23.32 -18.57
N ASP A 172 -19.01 24.29 -19.04
CA ASP A 172 -19.45 25.33 -19.97
C ASP A 172 -18.94 24.97 -21.38
N PRO A 173 -19.83 24.66 -22.35
CA PRO A 173 -19.44 24.33 -23.72
C PRO A 173 -18.59 25.40 -24.40
N ARG A 174 -18.71 26.66 -23.98
CA ARG A 174 -17.90 27.78 -24.50
C ARG A 174 -16.47 27.79 -23.97
N GLN A 175 -16.16 26.93 -23.00
CA GLN A 175 -14.87 26.79 -22.34
C GLN A 175 -14.39 25.33 -22.40
N ALA A 176 -14.80 24.58 -23.42
CA ALA A 176 -14.50 23.14 -23.57
C ALA A 176 -12.98 22.83 -23.57
N ASP A 177 -12.14 23.78 -24.01
CA ASP A 177 -10.68 23.63 -24.01
C ASP A 177 -10.04 23.84 -22.62
N ARG A 178 -10.81 24.27 -21.61
CA ARG A 178 -10.27 24.51 -20.27
C ARG A 178 -10.12 23.20 -19.49
N PRO A 179 -9.05 23.06 -18.70
CA PRO A 179 -8.89 21.95 -17.78
C PRO A 179 -10.11 21.80 -16.84
N PRO A 180 -10.70 20.60 -16.71
CA PRO A 180 -11.90 20.37 -15.89
C PRO A 180 -11.69 20.65 -14.40
N TYR A 181 -10.45 20.66 -13.92
CA TYR A 181 -10.11 20.95 -12.54
C TYR A 181 -9.15 22.13 -12.44
N VAL A 182 -9.27 22.88 -11.35
CA VAL A 182 -8.31 23.90 -10.95
C VAL A 182 -7.89 23.67 -9.51
N VAL A 183 -6.58 23.62 -9.28
CA VAL A 183 -5.97 23.63 -7.95
C VAL A 183 -5.35 25.00 -7.74
N ARG A 184 -5.75 25.64 -6.64
CA ARG A 184 -5.19 26.91 -6.20
C ARG A 184 -4.18 26.65 -5.09
N LEU A 185 -2.95 27.13 -5.25
CA LEU A 185 -1.87 26.99 -4.28
C LEU A 185 -1.38 28.36 -3.82
N ASN A 186 -1.00 28.48 -2.55
CA ASN A 186 -0.36 29.69 -2.05
C ASN A 186 1.08 29.78 -2.60
N ARG A 187 1.40 30.89 -3.29
CA ARG A 187 2.74 31.08 -3.89
C ARG A 187 3.85 31.31 -2.86
N LEU A 188 3.50 31.83 -1.68
CA LEU A 188 4.46 32.23 -0.65
C LEU A 188 5.04 31.04 0.12
N HIS A 189 4.44 29.87 -0.05
CA HIS A 189 4.88 28.65 0.61
C HIS A 189 6.12 28.05 -0.06
N ARG A 190 7.04 27.50 0.75
CA ARG A 190 8.17 26.69 0.25
C ARG A 190 7.69 25.48 -0.55
N THR A 191 8.53 24.98 -1.46
CA THR A 191 8.20 23.88 -2.40
C THR A 191 7.64 22.64 -1.70
N ALA A 192 8.22 22.23 -0.57
CA ALA A 192 7.72 21.09 0.22
C ALA A 192 6.27 21.30 0.74
N VAL A 193 5.91 22.52 1.14
CA VAL A 193 4.56 22.85 1.60
C VAL A 193 3.60 22.90 0.41
N ARG A 194 4.01 23.52 -0.70
CA ARG A 194 3.21 23.51 -1.95
C ARG A 194 2.96 22.09 -2.47
N PHE A 195 3.94 21.21 -2.37
CA PHE A 195 3.79 19.81 -2.71
C PHE A 195 2.80 19.11 -1.77
N SER A 196 2.97 19.26 -0.46
CA SER A 196 2.05 18.67 0.53
C SER A 196 0.61 19.10 0.30
N THR A 197 0.38 20.39 0.06
CA THR A 197 -0.95 20.91 -0.28
C THR A 197 -1.43 20.32 -1.60
N LEU A 198 -0.61 20.32 -2.65
CA LEU A 198 -0.99 19.75 -3.94
C LEU A 198 -1.44 18.29 -3.82
N VAL A 199 -0.69 17.44 -3.11
CA VAL A 199 -1.06 16.02 -2.96
C VAL A 199 -2.29 15.82 -2.07
N HIS A 200 -2.56 16.72 -1.11
CA HIS A 200 -3.82 16.76 -0.36
C HIS A 200 -5.01 17.04 -1.26
N GLU A 201 -4.91 18.09 -2.07
CA GLU A 201 -5.92 18.48 -3.05
C GLU A 201 -6.17 17.38 -4.09
N LEU A 202 -5.10 16.76 -4.59
CA LEU A 202 -5.20 15.61 -5.48
C LEU A 202 -5.80 14.39 -4.75
N GLY A 203 -5.54 14.24 -3.46
CA GLY A 203 -6.20 13.25 -2.60
C GLY A 203 -7.72 13.37 -2.68
N HIS A 204 -8.28 14.58 -2.52
CA HIS A 204 -9.72 14.79 -2.69
C HIS A 204 -10.23 14.36 -4.06
N LEU A 205 -9.50 14.65 -5.14
CA LEU A 205 -9.89 14.21 -6.48
C LEU A 205 -9.87 12.69 -6.59
N PHE A 206 -8.74 12.04 -6.32
CA PHE A 206 -8.57 10.60 -6.54
C PHE A 206 -9.37 9.72 -5.56
N LEU A 207 -9.82 10.30 -4.45
CA LEU A 207 -10.80 9.73 -3.54
C LEU A 207 -12.25 10.08 -3.91
N GLY A 208 -12.51 10.71 -5.05
CA GLY A 208 -13.88 10.95 -5.52
C GLY A 208 -14.68 11.96 -4.69
N HIS A 209 -14.00 12.77 -3.85
CA HIS A 209 -14.64 13.78 -3.02
C HIS A 209 -15.20 14.95 -3.86
N LEU A 210 -14.78 15.05 -5.13
CA LEU A 210 -15.26 16.01 -6.14
C LEU A 210 -16.31 15.42 -7.10
N GLY A 211 -16.76 14.19 -6.86
CA GLY A 211 -17.67 13.45 -7.72
C GLY A 211 -16.97 12.58 -8.74
N GLU A 212 -17.77 11.89 -9.55
CA GLU A 212 -17.25 10.96 -10.57
C GLU A 212 -16.43 11.65 -11.67
N ASP A 213 -15.40 10.95 -12.13
CA ASP A 213 -14.66 11.26 -13.35
C ASP A 213 -14.30 9.94 -14.04
N ALA A 214 -15.05 9.61 -15.11
CA ALA A 214 -14.87 8.37 -15.85
C ALA A 214 -13.51 8.28 -16.55
N ARG A 215 -12.96 9.40 -17.03
CA ARG A 215 -11.65 9.46 -17.70
C ARG A 215 -10.52 9.11 -16.73
N LEU A 216 -10.67 9.53 -15.47
CA LEU A 216 -9.76 9.19 -14.39
C LEU A 216 -10.19 7.92 -13.63
N GLY A 217 -11.26 7.23 -14.02
CA GLY A 217 -11.76 6.05 -13.28
C GLY A 217 -12.00 6.33 -11.80
N ILE A 218 -12.64 7.47 -11.49
CA ILE A 218 -12.95 7.93 -10.13
C ILE A 218 -14.46 7.77 -9.90
N GLU A 219 -14.81 7.10 -8.80
CA GLU A 219 -16.19 6.90 -8.37
C GLU A 219 -16.70 8.11 -7.56
N ASP A 220 -17.99 8.41 -7.60
CA ASP A 220 -18.57 9.52 -6.84
C ASP A 220 -18.68 9.18 -5.34
N ARG A 221 -17.97 9.96 -4.52
CA ARG A 221 -18.01 9.88 -3.06
C ARG A 221 -18.31 11.20 -2.38
N ARG A 222 -19.06 12.08 -3.04
CA ARG A 222 -19.53 13.35 -2.44
C ARG A 222 -20.42 13.16 -1.22
N HIS A 223 -21.05 11.99 -1.08
CA HIS A 223 -21.89 11.62 0.06
C HIS A 223 -21.11 11.40 1.37
N VAL A 224 -19.79 11.19 1.30
CA VAL A 224 -18.95 11.00 2.49
C VAL A 224 -18.91 12.31 3.30
N PRO A 225 -19.08 12.26 4.64
CA PRO A 225 -19.03 13.45 5.49
C PRO A 225 -17.72 14.22 5.37
N LEU A 226 -17.78 15.55 5.37
CA LEU A 226 -16.60 16.41 5.22
C LEU A 226 -15.43 16.03 6.16
N PRO A 227 -15.62 15.78 7.47
CA PRO A 227 -14.52 15.38 8.35
C PRO A 227 -13.81 14.10 7.90
N GLN A 228 -14.55 13.11 7.39
CA GLN A 228 -13.96 11.89 6.85
C GLN A 228 -13.19 12.17 5.54
N ARG A 229 -13.72 13.02 4.66
CA ARG A 229 -13.04 13.37 3.40
C ARG A 229 -11.70 14.06 3.64
N GLU A 230 -11.65 14.99 4.61
CA GLU A 230 -10.40 15.67 5.01
C GLU A 230 -9.42 14.66 5.61
N LEU A 231 -9.88 13.78 6.49
CA LEU A 231 -9.03 12.73 7.08
C LEU A 231 -8.44 11.79 6.02
N GLU A 232 -9.26 11.30 5.08
CA GLU A 232 -8.80 10.41 4.01
C GLU A 232 -7.80 11.11 3.06
N ALA A 233 -8.07 12.37 2.68
CA ALA A 233 -7.17 13.16 1.85
C ALA A 233 -5.84 13.45 2.56
N GLU A 234 -5.90 13.77 3.84
CA GLU A 234 -4.72 14.03 4.67
C GLU A 234 -3.87 12.76 4.86
N MET A 235 -4.51 11.60 5.07
CA MET A 235 -3.80 10.32 5.13
C MET A 235 -3.08 9.99 3.82
N ALA A 236 -3.72 10.23 2.67
CA ALA A 236 -3.10 10.03 1.37
C ALA A 236 -1.90 10.99 1.18
N ALA A 237 -2.08 12.27 1.49
CA ALA A 237 -1.03 13.28 1.44
C ALA A 237 0.16 12.91 2.35
N TYR A 238 -0.12 12.47 3.57
CA TYR A 238 0.88 12.04 4.54
C TYR A 238 1.76 10.93 3.98
N VAL A 239 1.15 9.86 3.45
CA VAL A 239 1.89 8.72 2.90
C VAL A 239 2.74 9.14 1.71
N ILE A 240 2.20 9.93 0.77
CA ILE A 240 2.95 10.41 -0.40
C ILE A 240 4.13 11.28 0.05
N CYS A 241 3.90 12.24 0.96
CA CYS A 241 4.95 13.11 1.48
C CYS A 241 6.06 12.31 2.16
N MET A 242 5.72 11.42 3.09
CA MET A 242 6.70 10.63 3.83
C MET A 242 7.48 9.67 2.91
N ARG A 243 6.85 9.11 1.87
CA ARG A 243 7.50 8.31 0.82
C ARG A 243 8.39 9.11 -0.12
N ASN A 244 8.23 10.43 -0.16
CA ASN A 244 9.10 11.36 -0.89
C ASN A 244 10.04 12.15 0.03
N GLY A 245 10.15 11.75 1.30
CA GLY A 245 11.06 12.34 2.28
C GLY A 245 10.58 13.63 2.93
N ILE A 246 9.36 14.06 2.64
CA ILE A 246 8.78 15.28 3.17
C ILE A 246 8.02 14.93 4.44
N ARG A 247 8.30 15.64 5.53
CA ARG A 247 7.52 15.55 6.77
C ARG A 247 6.43 16.62 6.74
N PRO A 248 5.16 16.27 6.51
CA PRO A 248 4.08 17.24 6.52
C PRO A 248 3.72 17.63 7.97
N ASN A 249 3.23 18.85 8.16
CA ASN A 249 2.77 19.31 9.47
C ASN A 249 1.51 18.58 9.96
N SER A 250 0.86 17.81 9.09
CA SER A 250 -0.37 17.08 9.39
C SER A 250 -0.20 15.83 10.26
N ALA A 251 1.04 15.44 10.57
CA ALA A 251 1.30 14.33 11.49
C ALA A 251 0.60 14.51 12.86
N SER A 252 0.60 15.74 13.39
CA SER A 252 -0.09 16.08 14.64
C SER A 252 -1.60 16.12 14.49
N TYR A 253 -2.10 16.60 13.35
CA TYR A 253 -3.53 16.63 13.03
C TYR A 253 -4.11 15.21 12.94
N LEU A 254 -3.46 14.31 12.18
CA LEU A 254 -3.89 12.92 12.04
C LEU A 254 -3.92 12.18 13.39
N ALA A 255 -2.91 12.38 14.23
CA ALA A 255 -2.86 11.77 15.56
C ALA A 255 -4.00 12.28 16.47
N GLN A 256 -4.28 13.59 16.46
CA GLN A 256 -5.32 14.19 17.30
C GLN A 256 -6.75 13.90 16.80
N HIS A 257 -6.98 13.89 15.49
CA HIS A 257 -8.32 13.77 14.92
C HIS A 257 -8.90 12.36 15.05
N VAL A 258 -8.03 11.34 15.02
CA VAL A 258 -8.42 9.94 15.22
C VAL A 258 -8.81 9.67 16.68
N ASP A 259 -8.18 10.36 17.63
CA ASP A 259 -8.46 10.17 19.06
C ASP A 259 -9.74 10.90 19.53
N GLN A 260 -10.20 11.93 18.79
CA GLN A 260 -11.23 12.84 19.29
C GLN A 260 -12.64 12.62 18.76
N ASN A 261 -12.87 12.28 17.49
CA ASN A 261 -14.25 12.38 16.94
C ASN A 261 -14.60 11.48 15.73
N LEU A 262 -13.70 10.62 15.25
CA LEU A 262 -14.02 9.68 14.17
C LEU A 262 -13.62 8.28 14.61
N CYS A 263 -14.61 7.40 14.81
CA CYS A 263 -14.32 5.99 14.77
C CYS A 263 -13.81 5.68 13.36
N THR A 264 -12.53 5.29 13.27
CA THR A 264 -11.84 4.86 12.06
C THR A 264 -12.44 3.59 11.44
N GLU A 265 -13.49 3.06 12.06
CA GLU A 265 -14.34 1.96 11.57
C GLU A 265 -14.94 2.21 10.18
N HIS A 266 -15.04 3.47 9.75
CA HIS A 266 -15.54 3.85 8.42
C HIS A 266 -14.42 4.16 7.41
N LEU A 267 -13.14 4.02 7.79
CA LEU A 267 -12.02 4.29 6.89
C LEU A 267 -11.76 3.09 5.97
N ASP A 268 -11.86 3.36 4.67
CA ASP A 268 -11.48 2.43 3.62
C ASP A 268 -9.98 2.60 3.30
N LEU A 269 -9.15 1.89 4.06
CA LEU A 269 -7.68 1.95 3.92
C LEU A 269 -7.21 1.51 2.54
N TYR A 270 -7.86 0.50 1.94
CA TYR A 270 -7.50 0.05 0.60
C TYR A 270 -7.67 1.17 -0.40
N ARG A 271 -8.82 1.86 -0.37
CA ARG A 271 -9.08 2.96 -1.30
C ARG A 271 -8.12 4.13 -1.11
N ILE A 272 -7.76 4.46 0.14
CA ILE A 272 -6.73 5.47 0.43
C ILE A 272 -5.38 5.05 -0.17
N LEU A 273 -4.92 3.84 0.14
CA LEU A 273 -3.62 3.33 -0.34
C LEU A 273 -3.60 3.08 -1.85
N ARG A 274 -4.75 2.78 -2.46
CA ARG A 274 -4.92 2.70 -3.92
C ARG A 274 -4.83 4.09 -4.53
N ALA A 275 -5.47 5.11 -3.96
CA ALA A 275 -5.35 6.49 -4.41
C ALA A 275 -3.88 6.96 -4.32
N VAL A 276 -3.19 6.64 -3.22
CA VAL A 276 -1.74 6.88 -3.07
C VAL A 276 -0.96 6.21 -4.20
N ALA A 277 -1.16 4.91 -4.43
CA ALA A 277 -0.43 4.16 -5.46
C ALA A 277 -0.64 4.75 -6.86
N ARG A 278 -1.88 5.15 -7.17
CA ARG A 278 -2.23 5.80 -8.44
C ARG A 278 -1.58 7.18 -8.59
N LEU A 279 -1.61 7.98 -7.54
CA LEU A 279 -0.94 9.28 -7.52
C LEU A 279 0.57 9.13 -7.69
N GLU A 280 1.20 8.18 -7.01
CA GLU A 280 2.64 7.91 -7.19
C GLU A 280 2.98 7.55 -8.64
N ASP A 281 2.17 6.73 -9.31
CA ASP A 281 2.39 6.35 -10.70
C ASP A 281 2.24 7.54 -11.64
N ILE A 282 1.14 8.28 -11.50
CA ILE A 282 0.81 9.42 -12.35
C ILE A 282 1.83 10.55 -12.19
N LEU A 283 2.25 10.83 -10.95
CA LEU A 283 3.21 11.87 -10.62
C LEU A 283 4.67 11.44 -10.88
N GLY A 284 4.90 10.17 -11.27
CA GLY A 284 6.25 9.65 -11.53
C GLY A 284 7.11 9.53 -10.27
N LEU A 285 6.48 9.31 -9.12
CA LEU A 285 7.11 9.22 -7.80
C LEU A 285 7.31 7.76 -7.35
N ALA A 286 6.70 6.80 -8.03
CA ALA A 286 6.79 5.39 -7.69
C ALA A 286 8.22 4.84 -7.86
N ARG A 287 8.76 4.20 -6.81
CA ARG A 287 10.10 3.56 -6.80
C ARG A 287 10.03 2.04 -6.74
N ARG A 288 9.07 1.44 -7.45
CA ARG A 288 8.70 0.02 -7.30
C ARG A 288 9.81 -0.92 -7.74
N SER A 289 10.11 -1.93 -6.92
CA SER A 289 10.85 -3.12 -7.35
C SER A 289 9.93 -4.02 -8.17
N THR A 290 10.43 -4.57 -9.27
CA THR A 290 9.68 -5.50 -10.13
C THR A 290 9.58 -6.85 -9.44
N PHE A 291 8.42 -7.22 -8.90
CA PHE A 291 8.21 -8.57 -8.37
C PHE A 291 7.90 -9.50 -9.54
N GLN A 292 8.77 -10.48 -9.83
CA GLN A 292 8.44 -11.49 -10.83
C GLN A 292 7.34 -12.41 -10.28
N PRO A 293 6.27 -12.68 -11.03
CA PRO A 293 5.26 -13.64 -10.60
C PRO A 293 5.89 -15.04 -10.55
N MET A 294 5.41 -15.89 -9.64
CA MET A 294 5.64 -17.32 -9.81
C MET A 294 5.01 -17.71 -11.15
N ALA A 295 5.83 -17.99 -12.16
CA ALA A 295 5.39 -18.87 -13.24
C ALA A 295 4.79 -20.09 -12.54
N GLN A 296 3.57 -20.49 -12.91
CA GLN A 296 2.93 -21.69 -12.40
C GLN A 296 3.92 -22.84 -12.53
N GLN A 297 4.71 -23.10 -11.47
CA GLN A 297 5.51 -24.30 -11.38
C GLN A 297 4.47 -25.37 -11.15
N SER A 298 4.04 -25.99 -12.24
CA SER A 298 3.42 -27.30 -12.19
C SER A 298 4.32 -28.15 -11.29
N LEU A 299 3.89 -28.40 -10.06
CA LEU A 299 4.45 -29.49 -9.27
C LEU A 299 4.40 -30.70 -10.19
N PRO A 300 5.52 -31.39 -10.47
CA PRO A 300 5.44 -32.64 -11.18
C PRO A 300 4.63 -33.59 -10.29
N LEU A 301 3.37 -33.81 -10.66
CA LEU A 301 2.60 -34.97 -10.22
C LEU A 301 3.40 -36.18 -10.73
N LYS A 302 4.28 -36.71 -9.88
CA LYS A 302 4.84 -38.05 -10.07
C LYS A 302 3.66 -39.03 -10.02
N GLY A 303 3.10 -39.33 -11.19
CA GLY A 303 2.25 -40.47 -11.40
C GLY A 303 3.07 -41.74 -11.18
N GLY A 304 2.93 -42.34 -10.00
CA GLY A 304 3.42 -43.67 -9.67
C GLY A 304 2.57 -44.21 -8.53
N GLY A 305 1.69 -45.16 -8.84
CA GLY A 305 0.52 -45.54 -8.03
C GLY A 305 0.80 -45.92 -6.57
N LEU A 306 -0.04 -45.39 -5.68
CA LEU A 306 -0.17 -45.85 -4.30
C LEU A 306 -1.12 -47.07 -4.29
N GLY A 307 -0.56 -48.24 -3.97
CA GLY A 307 -1.33 -49.38 -3.47
C GLY A 307 -2.01 -49.06 -2.13
N PRO A 308 -2.90 -49.94 -1.63
CA PRO A 308 -3.81 -49.62 -0.54
C PRO A 308 -3.07 -49.27 0.75
N ILE A 309 -3.46 -48.12 1.33
CA ILE A 309 -2.92 -47.54 2.57
C ILE A 309 -3.22 -48.49 3.74
N ARG A 310 -2.17 -49.02 4.38
CA ARG A 310 -2.28 -49.64 5.72
C ARG A 310 -2.24 -48.53 6.78
N HIS A 311 -3.28 -48.43 7.59
CA HIS A 311 -3.32 -47.56 8.77
C HIS A 311 -2.23 -47.95 9.78
N PRO A 312 -1.38 -47.02 10.25
CA PRO A 312 -0.51 -47.26 11.38
C PRO A 312 -1.33 -47.14 12.68
N GLN A 313 -1.38 -48.22 13.48
CA GLN A 313 -1.84 -48.13 14.86
C GLN A 313 -0.85 -47.28 15.68
N LEU A 314 -1.32 -46.16 16.23
CA LEU A 314 -0.57 -45.38 17.22
C LEU A 314 -0.32 -46.25 18.47
N ARG A 315 0.94 -46.62 18.72
CA ARG A 315 1.39 -47.06 20.05
C ARG A 315 1.71 -45.83 20.89
N LEU A 316 0.88 -45.55 21.88
CA LEU A 316 1.17 -44.60 22.95
C LEU A 316 2.35 -45.10 23.82
N PRO A 317 3.31 -44.24 24.21
CA PRO A 317 4.36 -44.61 25.15
C PRO A 317 3.80 -44.79 26.57
N ARG A 318 4.17 -45.90 27.23
CA ARG A 318 3.84 -46.17 28.64
C ARG A 318 4.69 -45.28 29.56
N LEU A 319 4.02 -44.49 30.41
CA LEU A 319 4.62 -43.79 31.54
C LEU A 319 5.11 -44.81 32.60
N PRO A 320 6.26 -44.57 33.27
CA PRO A 320 6.72 -45.42 34.36
C PRO A 320 5.88 -45.20 35.63
N HIS A 321 5.49 -46.33 36.25
CA HIS A 321 4.74 -46.44 37.50
C HIS A 321 5.53 -45.89 38.70
N LEU A 322 4.96 -44.88 39.38
CA LEU A 322 5.26 -44.58 40.79
C LEU A 322 4.34 -45.43 41.67
N GLY A 323 4.94 -46.11 42.65
CA GLY A 323 4.35 -47.24 43.38
C GLY A 323 3.19 -46.91 44.32
N SER A 324 2.31 -47.90 44.46
CA SER A 324 1.26 -47.97 45.47
C SER A 324 1.85 -48.18 46.85
N LEU A 325 1.71 -47.18 47.73
CA LEU A 325 1.91 -47.30 49.17
C LEU A 325 0.79 -48.18 49.76
N GLY A 326 1.17 -49.34 50.30
CA GLY A 326 0.28 -50.22 51.05
C GLY A 326 -0.06 -49.63 52.42
N GLY A 327 -1.35 -49.52 52.72
CA GLY A 327 -1.85 -49.15 54.04
C GLY A 327 -1.63 -50.26 55.07
N LYS A 328 -1.00 -49.91 56.19
CA LYS A 328 -1.10 -50.62 57.47
C LYS A 328 -2.14 -49.91 58.36
N PRO A 329 -2.93 -50.63 59.17
CA PRO A 329 -4.00 -50.07 59.98
C PRO A 329 -3.48 -49.34 61.24
N PRO A 330 -4.28 -48.44 61.83
CA PRO A 330 -3.84 -47.57 62.92
C PRO A 330 -3.83 -48.28 64.30
N PRO A 331 -2.89 -47.94 65.20
CA PRO A 331 -2.97 -48.32 66.60
C PRO A 331 -3.83 -47.34 67.42
N LYS A 332 -4.61 -47.91 68.35
CA LYS A 332 -5.43 -47.23 69.35
C LYS A 332 -4.55 -46.52 70.37
N ILE A 333 -5.00 -45.35 70.85
CA ILE A 333 -4.46 -44.72 72.05
C ILE A 333 -5.65 -44.39 72.98
N ASN A 334 -5.48 -44.78 74.25
CA ASN A 334 -6.30 -44.43 75.41
C ASN A 334 -6.22 -42.95 75.75
#